data_AF-A0A158EHR1-F1
#
_entry.id   AF-A0A158EHR1-F1
#
_cell.length_a   1.000
_cell.length_b   1.000
_cell.length_c   1.000
_cell.angle_alpha   90.00
_cell.angle_beta   90.00
_cell.angle_gamma   90.00
#
_symmetry.space_group_name_H-M   'P 1'
#
loop_
_entity.id
_entity.type
_entity.pdbx_description
1 polymer ?
#
loop_
_entity_poly.entity_id
_entity_poly.type
_entity_poly.pdbx_seq_one_letter_code
_entity_poly.pdbx_strand_id
1 'polypeptide(L)'
;MKRNVPMDSAIEFFEERAAILEFDAGRTRREAELLAVVLTRRFCKTRGIPIPNHPSLRAAFRLDAEWNDDIGDAVTKNGRRLAG
;
A
#
# COMPACT_ATOMS: atom_id res chain seq x y z
N MET A 1 21.04 5.59 -17.17
CA MET A 1 20.46 6.36 -16.05
C MET A 1 19.70 5.41 -15.14
N LYS A 2 20.24 5.08 -13.95
CA LYS A 2 19.46 4.39 -12.91
C LYS A 2 18.70 5.47 -12.16
N ARG A 3 17.37 5.54 -12.31
CA ARG A 3 16.55 6.47 -11.52
C ARG A 3 16.64 6.04 -10.05
N ASN A 4 17.34 6.83 -9.23
CA ASN A 4 17.18 6.81 -7.79
C ASN A 4 15.73 7.26 -7.53
N VAL A 5 14.82 6.31 -7.41
CA VAL A 5 13.49 6.63 -6.90
C VAL A 5 13.68 6.82 -5.39
N PRO A 6 13.51 8.05 -4.86
CA PRO A 6 13.86 8.32 -3.48
C PRO A 6 12.97 7.52 -2.53
N MET A 7 13.55 7.07 -1.43
CA MET A 7 12.86 6.44 -0.29
C MET A 7 11.62 7.26 0.12
N ASP A 8 11.73 8.59 0.04
CA ASP A 8 10.66 9.55 0.32
C ASP A 8 9.46 9.36 -0.60
N SER A 9 9.66 9.08 -1.90
CA SER A 9 8.53 8.94 -2.83
C SER A 9 7.61 7.75 -2.53
N ALA A 10 8.13 6.67 -1.93
CA ALA A 10 7.30 5.53 -1.53
C ALA A 10 6.60 5.76 -0.19
N ILE A 11 7.23 6.54 0.71
CA ILE A 11 6.63 6.95 1.98
C ILE A 11 5.56 8.01 1.75
N GLU A 12 5.84 9.03 0.96
CA GLU A 12 4.87 10.04 0.52
C GLU A 12 3.67 9.39 -0.16
N PHE A 13 3.91 8.42 -1.07
CA PHE A 13 2.83 7.67 -1.69
C PHE A 13 1.98 6.91 -0.65
N PHE A 14 2.62 6.27 0.33
CA PHE A 14 1.91 5.61 1.42
C PHE A 14 1.05 6.59 2.22
N GLU A 15 1.62 7.71 2.65
CA GLU A 15 0.95 8.72 3.48
C GLU A 15 -0.23 9.34 2.73
N GLU A 16 -0.06 9.69 1.47
CA GLU A 16 -1.11 10.23 0.61
C GLU A 16 -2.24 9.21 0.42
N ARG A 17 -1.92 7.94 0.13
CA ARG A 17 -2.95 6.90 -0.04
C ARG A 17 -3.67 6.60 1.27
N ALA A 18 -2.96 6.58 2.40
CA ALA A 18 -3.57 6.39 3.71
C ALA A 18 -4.54 7.53 4.03
N ALA A 19 -4.14 8.78 3.79
CA ALA A 19 -5.01 9.94 4.01
C ALA A 19 -6.27 9.89 3.13
N ILE A 20 -6.14 9.59 1.83
CA ILE A 20 -7.29 9.49 0.92
C ILE A 20 -8.24 8.38 1.36
N LEU A 21 -7.71 7.22 1.74
CA LEU A 21 -8.54 6.09 2.18
C LEU A 21 -9.26 6.39 3.51
N GLU A 22 -8.61 7.11 4.43
CA GLU A 22 -9.19 7.50 5.71
C GLU A 22 -10.26 8.59 5.53
N PHE A 23 -9.92 9.70 4.88
CA PHE A 23 -10.77 10.88 4.84
C PHE A 23 -11.77 10.88 3.68
N ASP A 24 -11.36 10.45 2.48
CA ASP A 24 -12.23 10.50 1.30
C ASP A 24 -13.05 9.21 1.15
N ALA A 25 -12.46 8.05 1.46
CA ALA A 25 -13.13 6.75 1.37
C ALA A 25 -13.78 6.29 2.68
N GLY A 26 -13.65 7.07 3.77
CA GLY A 26 -14.30 6.83 5.05
C GLY A 26 -13.85 5.54 5.75
N ARG A 27 -12.65 5.03 5.44
CA ARG A 27 -12.08 3.85 6.13
C ARG A 27 -11.59 4.25 7.51
N THR A 28 -11.59 3.31 8.44
CA THR A 28 -10.85 3.54 9.69
C THR A 28 -9.38 3.72 9.38
N ARG A 29 -8.66 4.52 10.18
CA ARG A 29 -7.21 4.71 10.04
C ARG A 29 -6.44 3.40 9.87
N ARG A 30 -6.80 2.38 10.65
CA ARG A 30 -6.16 1.05 10.59
C ARG A 30 -6.36 0.39 9.23
N GLU A 31 -7.58 0.42 8.69
CA GLU A 31 -7.86 -0.15 7.37
C GLU A 31 -7.17 0.67 6.27
N ALA A 32 -7.22 2.00 6.36
CA ALA A 32 -6.57 2.90 5.41
C ALA A 32 -5.07 2.64 5.32
N GLU A 33 -4.37 2.55 6.45
CA GLU A 33 -2.93 2.22 6.48
C GLU A 33 -2.67 0.82 5.90
N LEU A 34 -3.50 -0.17 6.21
CA LEU A 34 -3.34 -1.55 5.71
C LEU A 34 -3.48 -1.62 4.18
N LEU A 35 -4.47 -0.95 3.63
CA LEU A 35 -4.71 -0.85 2.18
C LEU A 35 -3.62 -0.02 1.49
N ALA A 36 -3.21 1.10 2.10
CA ALA A 36 -2.12 1.94 1.60
C ALA A 36 -0.79 1.16 1.52
N VAL A 37 -0.52 0.24 2.46
CA VAL A 37 0.64 -0.65 2.38
C VAL A 37 0.58 -1.54 1.13
N VAL A 38 -0.58 -2.13 0.82
CA VAL A 38 -0.75 -2.98 -0.36
C VAL A 38 -0.55 -2.16 -1.65
N LEU A 39 -1.13 -0.96 -1.71
CA LEU A 39 -0.95 -0.03 -2.82
C LEU A 39 0.51 0.39 -2.97
N THR A 40 1.20 0.67 -1.87
CA THR A 40 2.62 1.06 -1.87
C THR A 40 3.51 -0.08 -2.35
N ARG A 41 3.22 -1.33 -1.95
CA ARG A 41 3.92 -2.50 -2.48
C ARG A 41 3.74 -2.61 -3.99
N ARG A 42 2.52 -2.42 -4.49
CA ARG A 42 2.24 -2.40 -5.94
C ARG A 42 3.00 -1.27 -6.63
N PHE A 43 2.99 -0.05 -6.07
CA PHE A 43 3.73 1.11 -6.57
C PHE A 43 5.23 0.84 -6.70
N CYS A 44 5.84 0.23 -5.68
CA CYS A 44 7.25 -0.11 -5.70
C CYS A 44 7.55 -1.19 -6.75
N LYS A 45 6.72 -2.25 -6.80
CA LYS A 45 6.85 -3.35 -7.75
C LYS A 45 6.78 -2.86 -9.20
N THR A 46 5.82 -1.99 -9.54
CA THR A 46 5.66 -1.47 -10.91
C THR A 46 6.80 -0.55 -11.35
N ARG A 47 7.49 0.10 -10.40
CA ARG A 47 8.64 0.97 -10.67
C ARG A 47 10.00 0.26 -10.57
N GLY A 48 10.03 -0.99 -10.12
CA GLY A 48 11.27 -1.74 -9.93
C GLY A 48 12.14 -1.19 -8.80
N ILE A 49 11.52 -0.63 -7.75
CA ILE A 49 12.22 0.00 -6.63
C ILE A 49 12.03 -0.85 -5.36
N PRO A 50 13.01 -0.87 -4.45
CA PRO A 50 12.85 -1.56 -3.18
C PRO A 50 11.82 -0.84 -2.31
N ILE A 51 11.07 -1.62 -1.52
CA ILE A 51 10.23 -1.05 -0.46
C ILE A 51 11.16 -0.53 0.64
N PRO A 52 11.01 0.72 1.09
CA PRO A 52 11.78 1.26 2.21
C PRO A 52 11.69 0.41 3.47
N ASN A 53 12.80 0.25 4.18
CA ASN A 53 12.79 -0.29 5.55
C ASN A 53 12.30 0.80 6.52
N HIS A 54 10.99 1.02 6.57
CA HIS A 54 10.33 2.03 7.40
C HIS A 54 9.27 1.39 8.31
N PRO A 55 9.08 1.84 9.57
CA PRO A 55 8.07 1.30 10.48
C PRO A 55 6.67 1.18 9.87
N SER A 56 6.17 2.22 9.19
CA SER A 56 4.84 2.22 8.56
C SER A 56 4.69 1.21 7.42
N LEU A 57 5.80 0.80 6.79
CA LEU A 57 5.82 -0.16 5.68
C LEU A 57 6.22 -1.57 6.10
N ARG A 58 6.47 -1.83 7.39
CA ARG A 58 6.85 -3.18 7.87
C ARG A 58 5.85 -4.25 7.46
N ALA A 59 4.57 -3.91 7.43
CA ALA A 59 3.52 -4.83 7.03
C ALA A 59 3.65 -5.27 5.56
N ALA A 60 4.27 -4.47 4.68
CA ALA A 60 4.45 -4.79 3.27
C ALA A 60 5.21 -6.10 3.03
N PHE A 61 6.12 -6.45 3.95
CA PHE A 61 6.96 -7.65 3.89
C PHE A 61 6.27 -8.92 4.42
N ARG A 62 5.12 -8.79 5.07
CA ARG A 62 4.43 -9.91 5.73
C ARG A 62 3.00 -10.13 5.24
N LEU A 63 2.36 -9.09 4.70
CA LEU A 63 0.99 -9.15 4.23
C LEU A 63 0.87 -10.01 2.98
N ASP A 64 0.03 -11.02 3.04
CA ASP A 64 -0.27 -11.91 1.93
C ASP A 64 -1.58 -11.49 1.22
N ALA A 65 -1.58 -10.28 0.70
CA ALA A 65 -2.72 -9.67 0.02
C ALA A 65 -2.29 -8.78 -1.15
N GLU A 66 -3.12 -8.65 -2.17
CA GLU A 66 -2.89 -7.83 -3.36
C GLU A 66 -4.08 -6.92 -3.64
N TRP A 67 -3.83 -5.82 -4.35
CA TRP A 67 -4.91 -4.93 -4.76
C TRP A 67 -5.72 -5.55 -5.89
N ASN A 68 -7.03 -5.56 -5.75
CA ASN A 68 -7.98 -5.95 -6.78
C ASN A 68 -8.66 -4.70 -7.35
N ASP A 69 -8.39 -4.39 -8.62
CA ASP A 69 -8.94 -3.20 -9.30
C ASP A 69 -10.45 -3.30 -9.56
N ASP A 70 -10.99 -4.50 -9.77
CA ASP A 70 -12.43 -4.70 -10.04
C ASP A 70 -13.29 -4.39 -8.81
N ILE A 71 -12.76 -4.65 -7.62
CA ILE A 71 -13.45 -4.44 -6.34
C ILE A 71 -13.06 -3.09 -5.72
N GLY A 72 -11.91 -2.53 -6.11
CA GLY A 72 -11.34 -1.34 -5.49
C GLY A 72 -10.89 -1.58 -4.05
N ASP A 73 -10.39 -2.80 -3.75
CA ASP A 73 -9.97 -3.19 -2.40
C ASP A 73 -8.82 -4.21 -2.45
N ALA A 74 -8.12 -4.40 -1.33
CA ALA A 74 -7.12 -5.46 -1.22
C ALA A 74 -7.79 -6.80 -0.88
N VAL A 75 -7.32 -7.87 -1.53
CA VAL A 75 -7.76 -9.24 -1.30
C VAL A 75 -6.58 -10.13 -0.90
N THR A 76 -6.82 -11.02 0.05
CA THR A 76 -5.90 -12.12 0.39
C THR A 76 -5.79 -13.14 -0.75
N LYS A 77 -4.80 -14.03 -0.72
CA LYS A 77 -4.67 -15.13 -1.71
C LYS A 77 -5.93 -15.97 -1.90
N ASN A 78 -6.75 -16.08 -0.86
CA ASN A 78 -8.00 -16.85 -0.90
C ASN A 78 -9.21 -16.03 -1.39
N GLY A 79 -8.97 -14.83 -1.95
CA GLY A 79 -10.01 -13.96 -2.51
C GLY A 79 -10.84 -13.17 -1.50
N ARG A 80 -10.53 -13.26 -0.20
CA ARG A 80 -11.22 -12.49 0.84
C ARG A 80 -10.69 -11.08 0.93
N ARG A 81 -11.56 -10.09 1.13
CA ARG A 81 -11.16 -8.70 1.42
C ARG A 81 -10.26 -8.65 2.64
N LEU A 82 -9.23 -7.81 2.55
CA LEU A 82 -8.21 -7.64 3.59
C LEU A 82 -8.73 -6.75 4.73
N ALA A 83 -9.49 -5.71 4.39
CA ALA A 83 -10.18 -4.83 5.31
C ALA A 83 -11.69 -5.04 5.13
N GLY A 84 -12.29 -5.79 6.05
CA GLY A 84 -13.71 -6.16 6.04
C GLY A 84 -14.11 -6.85 7.33
#